data_AF-A0A3Q2Y1G2-F1
#
_entry.id   AF-A0A3Q2Y1G2-F1
#
_cell.length_a   1.000
_cell.length_b   1.000
_cell.length_c   1.000
_cell.angle_alpha   90.00
_cell.angle_beta   90.00
_cell.angle_gamma   90.00
#
_symmetry.space_group_name_H-M   'P 1'
#
loop_
_entity.id
_entity.type
_entity.pdbx_description
1 polymer ?
#
loop_
_entity_poly.entity_id
_entity_poly.type
_entity_poly.pdbx_seq_one_letter_code
_entity_poly.pdbx_strand_id
1 'polypeptide(L)'
;MAPLLGRKPYPLAKPLAEPLGPGEEVYIVEHTKEAFRNKDEYEARLRRYEERIWTCKSTGSIQLTHKEAWEEEQEVTELLQEEYPHWFEKPILKMVHHNTVSLDKLVEMAWVEILTKYAVDEECDFTVSQDKSLRAKVAKIHPLEHPEGEAGEKKLEGSGCFPIQRLMVCSLVIATMSKCP
;
A
#
# COMPACT_ATOMS: atom_id res chain seq x y z
N MET A 1 -6.44 6.37 2.96
CA MET A 1 -7.69 5.80 2.37
C MET A 1 -8.88 6.09 3.30
N ALA A 2 -10.14 5.88 2.91
CA ALA A 2 -11.30 6.17 3.78
C ALA A 2 -11.82 4.91 4.54
N PRO A 3 -12.21 5.02 5.82
CA PRO A 3 -12.81 3.93 6.59
C PRO A 3 -14.11 3.37 6.00
N LEU A 4 -14.40 2.12 6.34
CA LEU A 4 -15.63 1.44 5.94
C LEU A 4 -16.63 1.38 7.09
N LEU A 5 -17.92 1.44 6.73
CA LEU A 5 -19.03 1.11 7.61
C LEU A 5 -19.66 -0.21 7.14
N GLY A 6 -19.59 -1.25 7.97
CA GLY A 6 -20.16 -2.55 7.62
C GLY A 6 -19.61 -3.11 6.29
N ARG A 7 -18.29 -2.95 6.07
CA ARG A 7 -17.55 -3.32 4.83
C ARG A 7 -17.91 -2.50 3.58
N LYS A 8 -18.71 -1.45 3.70
CA LYS A 8 -19.05 -0.55 2.57
C LYS A 8 -18.44 0.84 2.79
N PRO A 9 -18.05 1.55 1.71
CA PRO A 9 -17.67 2.95 1.83
C PRO A 9 -18.80 3.75 2.47
N TYR A 10 -18.46 4.63 3.41
CA TYR A 10 -19.41 5.54 4.00
C TYR A 10 -19.44 6.86 3.21
N PRO A 11 -20.60 7.31 2.72
CA PRO A 11 -20.66 8.52 1.92
C PRO A 11 -20.37 9.75 2.77
N LEU A 12 -19.43 10.58 2.30
CA LEU A 12 -19.21 11.90 2.87
C LEU A 12 -20.36 12.84 2.50
N ALA A 13 -20.60 13.83 3.36
CA ALA A 13 -21.50 14.93 3.13
C ALA A 13 -21.10 15.64 1.85
N LYS A 14 -22.12 16.08 1.09
CA LYS A 14 -21.88 16.83 -0.13
C LYS A 14 -21.16 18.13 0.23
N PRO A 15 -20.14 18.54 -0.54
CA PRO A 15 -19.53 19.85 -0.36
C PRO A 15 -20.61 20.95 -0.39
N LEU A 16 -20.42 21.98 0.43
CA LEU A 16 -21.33 23.12 0.44
C LEU A 16 -21.29 23.79 -0.95
N ALA A 17 -22.44 23.81 -1.62
CA ALA A 17 -22.55 24.26 -3.01
C ALA A 17 -22.45 25.79 -3.16
N GLU A 18 -22.83 26.51 -2.11
CA GLU A 18 -22.89 27.96 -2.11
C GLU A 18 -21.75 28.54 -1.25
N PRO A 19 -21.14 29.65 -1.68
CA PRO A 19 -20.23 30.41 -0.82
C PRO A 19 -20.94 30.82 0.48
N LEU A 20 -20.17 30.85 1.57
CA LEU A 20 -20.70 31.24 2.87
C LEU A 20 -21.13 32.70 2.85
N GLY A 21 -22.34 32.95 3.35
CA GLY A 21 -22.81 34.32 3.56
C GLY A 21 -22.00 35.04 4.65
N PRO A 22 -21.95 36.38 4.65
CA PRO A 22 -21.34 37.13 5.75
C PRO A 22 -22.00 36.76 7.09
N GLY A 23 -21.24 36.19 8.01
CA GLY A 23 -21.72 35.80 9.35
C GLY A 23 -22.35 34.41 9.46
N GLU A 24 -22.29 33.60 8.41
CA GLU A 24 -22.80 32.22 8.45
C GLU A 24 -21.78 31.29 9.16
N GLU A 25 -22.20 30.63 10.24
CA GLU A 25 -21.36 29.64 10.94
C GLU A 25 -21.34 28.30 10.20
N VAL A 26 -20.17 27.67 10.12
CA VAL A 26 -19.98 26.34 9.54
C VAL A 26 -19.26 25.45 10.52
N TYR A 27 -19.80 24.24 10.68
CA TYR A 27 -19.20 23.21 11.50
C TYR A 27 -18.42 22.25 10.60
N ILE A 28 -17.13 22.05 10.88
CA ILE A 28 -16.24 21.24 10.04
C ILE A 28 -15.74 20.06 10.86
N VAL A 29 -15.89 18.85 10.31
CA VAL A 29 -15.26 17.65 10.88
C VAL A 29 -13.77 17.69 10.56
N GLU A 30 -12.93 17.59 11.58
CA GLU A 30 -11.49 17.85 11.47
C GLU A 30 -10.77 16.93 10.48
N HIS A 31 -10.99 15.62 10.54
CA HIS A 31 -10.25 14.65 9.72
C HIS A 31 -10.87 14.43 8.34
N THR A 32 -12.21 14.39 8.21
CA THR A 32 -12.88 14.21 6.90
C THR A 32 -13.08 15.51 6.13
N LYS A 33 -12.89 16.67 6.78
CA LYS A 33 -13.11 18.01 6.23
C LYS A 33 -14.55 18.25 5.74
N GLU A 34 -15.49 17.45 6.21
CA GLU A 34 -16.90 17.64 5.91
C GLU A 34 -17.43 18.89 6.59
N ALA A 35 -18.19 19.69 5.86
CA ALA A 35 -18.72 20.95 6.33
C ALA A 35 -20.26 20.90 6.41
N PHE A 36 -20.80 21.42 7.50
CA PHE A 36 -22.23 21.43 7.80
C PHE A 36 -22.67 22.83 8.21
N ARG A 37 -23.80 23.29 7.66
CA ARG A 37 -24.48 24.52 8.11
C ARG A 37 -25.39 24.27 9.31
N ASN A 38 -25.95 23.06 9.40
CA ASN A 38 -26.83 22.66 10.49
C ASN A 38 -26.03 22.00 11.63
N LYS A 39 -26.11 22.59 12.82
CA LYS A 39 -25.45 22.07 14.02
C LYS A 39 -25.92 20.67 14.40
N ASP A 40 -27.22 20.37 14.28
CA ASP A 40 -27.78 19.07 14.66
C ASP A 40 -27.27 17.95 13.73
N GLU A 41 -27.10 18.25 12.44
CA GLU A 41 -26.51 17.31 11.46
C GLU A 41 -25.04 17.05 11.75
N TYR A 42 -24.30 18.09 12.10
CA TYR A 42 -22.90 17.99 12.53
C TYR A 42 -22.75 17.16 13.81
N GLU A 43 -23.55 17.44 14.84
CA GLU A 43 -23.53 16.68 16.10
C GLU A 43 -23.95 15.22 15.87
N ALA A 44 -24.94 14.96 15.01
CA ALA A 44 -25.31 13.61 14.61
C ALA A 44 -24.16 12.90 13.87
N ARG A 45 -23.41 13.62 13.04
CA ARG A 45 -22.22 13.09 12.37
C ARG A 45 -21.14 12.70 13.36
N LEU A 46 -20.84 13.56 14.34
CA LEU A 46 -19.86 13.28 15.39
C LEU A 46 -20.25 12.06 16.22
N ARG A 47 -21.51 11.99 16.68
CA ARG A 47 -22.01 10.82 17.42
C ARG A 47 -21.83 9.53 16.62
N ARG A 48 -22.12 9.56 15.32
CA ARG A 48 -21.90 8.41 14.43
C ARG A 48 -20.43 8.01 14.33
N TYR A 49 -19.53 9.00 14.30
CA TYR A 49 -18.09 8.80 14.19
C TYR A 49 -17.47 8.25 15.48
N GLU A 50 -18.08 8.54 16.63
CA GLU A 50 -17.70 8.00 17.94
C GLU A 50 -18.12 6.54 18.15
N GLU A 51 -19.08 6.02 17.38
CA GLU A 51 -19.48 4.62 17.50
C GLU A 51 -18.35 3.66 17.08
N ARG A 52 -18.15 2.56 17.83
CA ARG A 52 -17.15 1.52 17.55
C ARG A 52 -17.62 0.48 16.54
N ILE A 53 -17.88 0.93 15.33
CA ILE A 53 -18.49 0.14 14.24
C ILE A 53 -17.73 0.29 12.91
N TRP A 54 -16.66 1.07 12.91
CA TRP A 54 -15.86 1.35 11.73
C TRP A 54 -14.84 0.25 11.51
N THR A 55 -14.43 0.12 10.27
CA THR A 55 -13.46 -0.87 9.84
C THR A 55 -12.39 -0.19 8.98
N CYS A 56 -11.13 -0.45 9.29
CA CYS A 56 -10.03 -0.09 8.40
C CYS A 56 -10.16 -0.92 7.11
N LYS A 57 -10.30 -0.25 5.96
CA LYS A 57 -10.34 -0.86 4.61
C LYS A 57 -9.05 -1.62 4.32
N SER A 58 -7.91 -1.05 4.70
CA SER A 58 -6.58 -1.59 4.39
C SER A 58 -6.27 -2.86 5.17
N THR A 59 -6.31 -2.80 6.50
CA THR A 59 -5.93 -3.91 7.40
C THR A 59 -7.09 -4.87 7.68
N GLY A 60 -8.33 -4.40 7.59
CA GLY A 60 -9.52 -5.14 8.03
C GLY A 60 -9.81 -5.06 9.53
N SER A 61 -9.06 -4.27 10.31
CA SER A 61 -9.32 -4.01 11.73
C SER A 61 -10.75 -3.51 11.95
N ILE A 62 -11.48 -4.10 12.90
CA ILE A 62 -12.90 -3.79 13.20
C ILE A 62 -13.07 -3.17 14.60
N GLN A 63 -14.29 -2.71 14.92
CA GLN A 63 -14.65 -2.11 16.22
C GLN A 63 -13.87 -0.82 16.56
N LEU A 64 -13.48 -0.10 15.51
CA LEU A 64 -12.83 1.20 15.60
C LEU A 64 -13.88 2.32 15.59
N THR A 65 -13.52 3.45 16.17
CA THR A 65 -14.16 4.74 15.85
C THR A 65 -13.76 5.18 14.45
N HIS A 66 -14.46 6.16 13.87
CA HIS A 66 -14.11 6.65 12.54
C HIS A 66 -12.71 7.27 12.53
N LYS A 67 -12.34 8.00 13.58
CA LYS A 67 -11.04 8.67 13.67
C LYS A 67 -9.89 7.68 13.79
N GLU A 68 -10.01 6.67 14.67
CA GLU A 68 -9.02 5.60 14.80
C GLU A 68 -8.80 4.88 13.45
N ALA A 69 -9.90 4.47 12.77
CA ALA A 69 -9.79 3.84 11.47
C ALA A 69 -9.18 4.77 10.41
N TRP A 70 -9.49 6.07 10.45
CA TRP A 70 -8.93 7.05 9.52
C TRP A 70 -7.42 7.23 9.73
N GLU A 71 -6.96 7.32 10.97
CA GLU A 71 -5.54 7.45 11.30
C GLU A 71 -4.76 6.20 10.86
N GLU A 72 -5.29 5.00 11.14
CA GLU A 72 -4.69 3.73 10.68
C GLU A 72 -4.60 3.67 9.14
N GLU A 73 -5.61 4.18 8.42
CA GLU A 73 -5.55 4.27 6.96
C GLU A 73 -4.45 5.20 6.45
N GLN A 74 -4.14 6.27 7.19
CA GLN A 74 -3.07 7.20 6.83
C GLN A 74 -1.70 6.57 7.09
N GLU A 75 -1.52 5.96 8.27
CA GLU A 75 -0.28 5.25 8.63
C GLU A 75 0.04 4.13 7.63
N VAL A 76 -0.96 3.33 7.24
CA VAL A 76 -0.78 2.26 6.25
C VAL A 76 -0.45 2.84 4.87
N THR A 77 -1.04 3.97 4.50
CA THR A 77 -0.74 4.64 3.21
C THR A 77 0.69 5.17 3.19
N GLU A 78 1.14 5.80 4.27
CA GLU A 78 2.49 6.33 4.42
C GLU A 78 3.53 5.20 4.40
N LEU A 79 3.31 4.15 5.21
CA LEU A 79 4.17 2.97 5.24
C LEU A 79 4.28 2.29 3.87
N LEU A 80 3.17 2.22 3.12
CA LEU A 80 3.18 1.69 1.77
C LEU A 80 4.03 2.55 0.83
N GLN A 81 3.93 3.88 0.92
CA GLN A 81 4.71 4.80 0.08
C GLN A 81 6.20 4.75 0.40
N GLU A 82 6.55 4.61 1.67
CA GLU A 82 7.95 4.58 2.12
C GLU A 82 8.62 3.25 1.78
N GLU A 83 7.94 2.14 2.06
CA GLU A 83 8.60 0.84 2.05
C GLU A 83 8.31 0.00 0.80
N TYR A 84 7.24 0.30 0.03
CA TYR A 84 6.94 -0.48 -1.17
C TYR A 84 7.75 -0.01 -2.38
N PRO A 85 8.57 -0.89 -2.98
CA PRO A 85 9.33 -0.55 -4.18
C PRO A 85 8.40 -0.42 -5.40
N HIS A 86 8.17 0.80 -5.87
CA HIS A 86 7.28 1.10 -7.00
C HIS A 86 7.60 0.32 -8.30
N TRP A 87 8.87 -0.08 -8.51
CA TRP A 87 9.30 -0.93 -9.64
C TRP A 87 8.54 -2.26 -9.71
N PHE A 88 8.08 -2.77 -8.55
CA PHE A 88 7.36 -4.04 -8.43
C PHE A 88 5.85 -3.90 -8.57
N GLU A 89 5.30 -2.69 -8.64
CA GLU A 89 3.86 -2.46 -8.74
C GLU A 89 3.25 -3.23 -9.90
N LYS A 90 3.80 -3.05 -11.11
CA LYS A 90 3.31 -3.73 -12.32
C LYS A 90 3.53 -5.25 -12.30
N PRO A 91 4.71 -5.78 -11.95
CA PRO A 91 4.92 -7.23 -11.76
C PRO A 91 3.93 -7.87 -10.78
N ILE A 92 3.75 -7.27 -9.60
CA ILE A 92 2.85 -7.81 -8.56
C ILE A 92 1.40 -7.71 -9.00
N LEU A 93 0.97 -6.58 -9.59
CA LEU A 93 -0.38 -6.44 -10.13
C LEU A 93 -0.72 -7.52 -11.15
N LYS A 94 0.21 -7.85 -12.06
CA LYS A 94 0.01 -8.95 -13.02
C LYS A 94 -0.10 -10.31 -12.35
N MET A 95 0.63 -10.53 -11.26
CA MET A 95 0.61 -11.79 -10.50
C MET A 95 -0.74 -12.00 -9.79
N VAL A 96 -1.31 -10.92 -9.22
CA VAL A 96 -2.56 -11.00 -8.45
C VAL A 96 -3.80 -10.90 -9.35
N HIS A 97 -3.71 -10.22 -10.49
CA HIS A 97 -4.85 -10.00 -11.38
C HIS A 97 -5.42 -11.32 -11.92
N HIS A 98 -6.71 -11.57 -11.66
CA HIS A 98 -7.43 -12.81 -11.98
C HIS A 98 -6.85 -14.10 -11.39
N ASN A 99 -6.01 -14.00 -10.37
CA ASN A 99 -5.47 -15.18 -9.70
C ASN A 99 -6.52 -15.76 -8.73
N THR A 100 -6.69 -17.08 -8.74
CA THR A 100 -7.68 -17.79 -7.91
C THR A 100 -7.06 -18.46 -6.69
N VAL A 101 -5.76 -18.31 -6.49
CA VAL A 101 -5.06 -18.80 -5.30
C VAL A 101 -5.48 -17.98 -4.07
N SER A 102 -5.39 -18.56 -2.87
CA SER A 102 -5.73 -17.86 -1.63
C SER A 102 -4.89 -16.61 -1.44
N LEU A 103 -5.45 -15.59 -0.76
CA LEU A 103 -4.76 -14.33 -0.48
C LEU A 103 -3.41 -14.56 0.21
N ASP A 104 -3.37 -15.42 1.23
CA ASP A 104 -2.13 -15.73 1.96
C ASP A 104 -1.04 -16.30 1.04
N LYS A 105 -1.44 -17.12 0.08
CA LYS A 105 -0.48 -17.71 -0.86
C LYS A 105 -0.05 -16.71 -1.94
N LEU A 106 -0.92 -15.78 -2.35
CA LEU A 106 -0.53 -14.64 -3.17
C LEU A 106 0.46 -13.74 -2.45
N VAL A 107 0.27 -13.52 -1.14
CA VAL A 107 1.21 -12.78 -0.29
C VAL A 107 2.59 -13.41 -0.33
N GLU A 108 2.67 -14.71 -0.11
CA GLU A 108 3.93 -15.45 -0.16
C GLU A 108 4.60 -15.38 -1.55
N MET A 109 3.82 -15.54 -2.63
CA MET A 109 4.36 -15.50 -3.99
C MET A 109 4.95 -14.14 -4.35
N ALA A 110 4.25 -13.06 -4.03
CA ALA A 110 4.72 -11.71 -4.28
C ALA A 110 5.93 -11.35 -3.40
N TRP A 111 5.96 -11.84 -2.16
CA TRP A 111 7.15 -11.72 -1.30
C TRP A 111 8.37 -12.37 -1.92
N VAL A 112 8.23 -13.61 -2.42
CA VAL A 112 9.32 -14.29 -3.13
C VAL A 112 9.71 -13.53 -4.40
N GLU A 113 8.75 -13.03 -5.19
CA GLU A 113 9.01 -12.22 -6.38
C GLU A 113 9.87 -10.99 -6.06
N ILE A 114 9.47 -10.26 -5.01
CA ILE A 114 10.18 -9.08 -4.52
C ILE A 114 11.56 -9.45 -3.98
N LEU A 115 11.72 -10.54 -3.23
CA LEU A 115 13.03 -10.84 -2.66
C LEU A 115 14.04 -11.44 -3.64
N THR A 116 13.57 -12.16 -4.66
CA THR A 116 14.45 -13.02 -5.48
C THR A 116 14.67 -12.52 -6.90
N LYS A 117 13.95 -11.47 -7.33
CA LYS A 117 14.05 -10.96 -8.69
C LYS A 117 14.31 -9.47 -8.71
N TYR A 118 14.91 -9.02 -9.80
CA TYR A 118 15.00 -7.60 -10.15
C TYR A 118 13.72 -7.16 -10.86
N ALA A 119 13.38 -5.88 -10.72
CA ALA A 119 12.39 -5.20 -11.54
C ALA A 119 13.07 -4.25 -12.53
N VAL A 120 12.40 -3.96 -13.64
CA VAL A 120 12.87 -2.90 -14.56
C VAL A 120 12.87 -1.57 -13.83
N ASP A 121 13.86 -0.75 -14.15
CA ASP A 121 14.18 0.55 -13.55
C ASP A 121 14.73 0.48 -12.12
N GLU A 122 14.69 -0.68 -11.45
CA GLU A 122 15.20 -0.86 -10.09
C GLU A 122 16.61 -0.29 -9.93
N GLU A 123 16.78 0.60 -8.95
CA GLU A 123 18.07 1.16 -8.56
C GLU A 123 18.83 0.18 -7.69
N CYS A 124 20.08 -0.09 -8.07
CA CYS A 124 20.94 -0.98 -7.32
C CYS A 124 22.39 -0.48 -7.31
N ASP A 125 23.14 -0.88 -6.29
CA ASP A 125 24.56 -0.62 -6.20
C ASP A 125 25.36 -1.80 -6.74
N PHE A 126 26.18 -1.53 -7.76
CA PHE A 126 27.04 -2.50 -8.43
C PHE A 126 28.49 -2.34 -7.97
N THR A 127 29.01 -3.32 -7.23
CA THR A 127 30.39 -3.29 -6.71
C THR A 127 31.37 -3.76 -7.79
N VAL A 128 32.11 -2.82 -8.38
CA VAL A 128 33.11 -3.07 -9.45
C VAL A 128 34.43 -3.58 -8.86
N SER A 129 34.77 -3.15 -7.63
CA SER A 129 35.97 -3.58 -6.89
C SER A 129 35.75 -3.34 -5.39
N GLN A 130 36.66 -3.81 -4.52
CA GLN A 130 36.51 -3.73 -3.05
C GLN A 130 36.13 -2.32 -2.53
N ASP A 131 36.56 -1.25 -3.20
CA ASP A 131 36.28 0.15 -2.78
C ASP A 131 35.49 0.98 -3.80
N LYS A 132 34.89 0.36 -4.83
CA LYS A 132 34.13 1.10 -5.86
C LYS A 132 32.77 0.45 -6.11
N SER A 133 31.72 1.16 -5.74
CA SER A 133 30.34 0.89 -6.15
C SER A 133 29.86 1.91 -7.19
N LEU A 134 29.03 1.45 -8.11
CA LEU A 134 28.32 2.28 -9.08
C LEU A 134 26.83 2.10 -8.89
N ARG A 135 26.09 3.20 -8.75
CA ARG A 135 24.64 3.14 -8.82
C ARG A 135 24.21 2.88 -10.26
N ALA A 136 23.43 1.84 -10.46
CA ALA A 136 22.89 1.44 -11.76
C ALA A 136 21.37 1.27 -11.69
N LYS A 137 20.73 1.30 -12.87
CA LYS A 137 19.33 0.95 -13.04
C LYS A 137 19.19 -0.28 -13.92
N VAL A 138 18.28 -1.17 -13.56
CA VAL A 138 17.99 -2.38 -14.34
C VAL A 138 17.25 -2.00 -15.63
N ALA A 139 17.96 -1.99 -16.75
CA ALA A 139 17.35 -1.67 -18.05
C ALA A 139 16.50 -2.80 -18.63
N LYS A 140 16.93 -4.05 -18.42
CA LYS A 140 16.26 -5.23 -18.97
C LYS A 140 16.57 -6.47 -18.14
N ILE A 141 15.56 -7.29 -17.92
CA ILE A 141 15.68 -8.59 -17.25
C ILE A 141 15.68 -9.67 -18.33
N HIS A 142 16.69 -10.54 -18.29
CA HIS A 142 16.74 -11.74 -19.12
C HIS A 142 16.25 -12.92 -18.28
N PRO A 143 15.33 -13.77 -18.80
CA PRO A 143 14.97 -15.01 -18.12
C PRO A 143 16.22 -15.83 -17.86
N LEU A 144 16.38 -16.33 -16.64
CA LEU A 144 17.38 -17.36 -16.37
C LEU A 144 16.90 -18.62 -17.11
N GLU A 145 17.70 -19.08 -18.07
CA GLU A 145 17.51 -20.43 -18.62
C GLU A 145 17.65 -21.41 -17.45
N HIS A 146 16.63 -22.24 -17.22
CA HIS A 146 16.74 -23.36 -16.31
C HIS A 146 17.43 -24.50 -17.10
N PRO A 147 18.70 -24.84 -16.84
CA PRO A 147 19.18 -26.16 -17.24
C PRO A 147 18.46 -27.16 -16.34
N GLU A 148 17.55 -27.94 -16.92
CA GLU A 148 17.06 -29.14 -16.26
C GLU A 148 18.25 -30.07 -16.03
N GLY A 149 18.65 -30.24 -14.76
CA GLY A 149 19.64 -31.23 -14.33
C GLY A 149 21.07 -30.68 -14.17
N GLU A 150 21.45 -30.40 -12.92
CA GLU A 150 22.55 -31.05 -12.19
C GLU A 150 22.91 -30.22 -10.95
N ALA A 151 22.82 -30.87 -9.79
CA ALA A 151 23.37 -30.34 -8.55
C ALA A 151 24.90 -30.34 -8.66
N GLY A 152 25.47 -29.18 -8.93
CA GLY A 152 26.90 -28.94 -8.91
C GLY A 152 27.18 -27.61 -8.23
N GLU A 153 27.76 -27.65 -7.04
CA GLU A 153 28.32 -26.49 -6.36
C GLU A 153 29.30 -25.78 -7.31
N LYS A 154 28.88 -24.65 -7.86
CA LYS A 154 29.78 -23.69 -8.50
C LYS A 154 29.73 -22.41 -7.68
N LYS A 155 30.81 -22.19 -6.95
CA LYS A 155 31.15 -20.94 -6.26
C LYS A 155 31.01 -19.78 -7.26
N LEU A 156 29.96 -18.95 -7.08
CA LEU A 156 29.84 -17.67 -7.79
C LEU A 156 30.83 -16.68 -7.18
N GLU A 157 32.03 -16.58 -7.76
CA GLU A 157 32.80 -15.33 -7.70
C GLU A 157 32.36 -14.48 -8.89
N GLY A 158 31.44 -13.56 -8.61
CA GLY A 158 31.01 -12.52 -9.53
C GLY A 158 30.53 -11.32 -8.72
N SER A 159 30.95 -10.12 -9.11
CA SER A 159 30.46 -8.85 -8.56
C SER A 159 28.93 -8.84 -8.55
N GLY A 160 28.36 -9.15 -7.39
CA GLY A 160 26.93 -9.28 -7.18
C GLY A 160 26.31 -7.92 -6.86
N CYS A 161 25.18 -7.65 -7.49
CA CYS A 161 24.35 -6.51 -7.22
C CYS A 161 23.40 -6.87 -6.07
N PHE A 162 23.73 -6.50 -4.83
CA PHE A 162 22.91 -6.89 -3.68
C PHE A 162 21.64 -6.03 -3.63
N PRO A 163 20.43 -6.61 -3.53
CA PRO A 163 19.22 -5.83 -3.30
C PRO A 163 19.33 -5.13 -1.94
N ILE A 164 19.21 -3.80 -1.96
CA ILE A 164 19.26 -2.98 -0.75
C ILE A 164 18.04 -3.35 0.11
N GLN A 165 18.32 -3.92 1.29
CA GLN A 165 17.45 -3.99 2.48
C GLN A 165 15.94 -4.17 2.20
N ARG A 166 15.52 -5.39 1.83
CA ARG A 166 14.09 -5.73 1.72
C ARG A 166 13.63 -6.50 2.95
N LEU A 167 13.18 -5.79 3.99
CA LEU A 167 12.57 -6.40 5.17
C LEU A 167 11.35 -5.59 5.64
N MET A 168 10.22 -6.31 5.74
CA MET A 168 8.93 -5.95 6.35
C MET A 168 7.93 -5.06 5.58
N VAL A 169 7.31 -5.55 4.49
CA VAL A 169 6.05 -4.91 3.99
C VAL A 169 5.09 -5.80 3.19
N CYS A 170 5.43 -7.02 2.79
CA CYS A 170 4.59 -7.72 1.80
C CYS A 170 3.15 -8.03 2.25
N SER A 171 2.95 -8.31 3.54
CA SER A 171 1.60 -8.62 4.04
C SER A 171 0.64 -7.42 3.93
N LEU A 172 1.14 -6.19 4.00
CA LEU A 172 0.32 -4.96 3.97
C LEU A 172 0.05 -4.49 2.52
N VAL A 173 1.03 -4.67 1.63
CA VAL A 173 0.96 -4.27 0.21
C VAL A 173 -0.13 -5.03 -0.55
N ILE A 174 -0.30 -6.32 -0.29
CA ILE A 174 -1.18 -7.17 -1.13
C ILE A 174 -2.64 -7.08 -0.69
N ALA A 175 -2.87 -6.83 0.61
CA ALA A 175 -4.19 -6.55 1.15
C ALA A 175 -4.79 -5.23 0.61
N THR A 176 -3.94 -4.23 0.32
CA THR A 176 -4.37 -2.95 -0.28
C THR A 176 -4.56 -3.07 -1.80
N MET A 177 -3.68 -3.78 -2.52
CA MET A 177 -3.77 -3.95 -3.98
C MET A 177 -4.91 -4.88 -4.45
N SER A 178 -5.34 -5.86 -3.65
CA SER A 178 -6.44 -6.77 -4.03
C SER A 178 -7.85 -6.14 -3.98
N LYS A 179 -7.97 -4.88 -3.53
CA LYS A 179 -9.25 -4.16 -3.35
C LYS A 179 -9.40 -2.90 -4.22
N CYS A 180 -8.53 -2.68 -5.20
CA CYS A 180 -8.75 -1.70 -6.25
C CYS A 180 -9.51 -2.36 -7.42
N PRO A 181 -10.68 -1.84 -7.83
CA PRO A 181 -11.41 -2.33 -8.99
C PRO A 181 -10.66 -2.08 -10.31
#